data_AF-A0A4Y2ALP4-F1
#
_entry.id   AF-A0A4Y2ALP4-F1
#
_cell.length_a   1.000
_cell.length_b   1.000
_cell.length_c   1.000
_cell.angle_alpha   90.00
_cell.angle_beta   90.00
_cell.angle_gamma   90.00
#
_symmetry.space_group_name_H-M   'P 1'
#
loop_
_entity.id
_entity.type
_entity.pdbx_description
1 polymer ?
#
loop_
_entity_poly.entity_id
_entity_poly.type
_entity_poly.pdbx_seq_one_letter_code
_entity_poly.pdbx_strand_id
1 'polypeptide(L)'
;MKQYINEGIIWRCNVKNCRKKKGLCVGNWFRGSRILFTTALRFMYSWAEELTSIKWCDKQLDMGQNTVLDSNNYMREICTLHLMQRLNGRICSPNKIVEIDESLFIQLRTTSTRSRSNTEERG
;
A
#
# COMPACT_ATOMS: atom_id res chain seq x y z
N MET A 1 -7.60 -30.92 18.66
CA MET A 1 -6.23 -30.48 19.02
C MET A 1 -6.29 -28.97 19.21
N LYS A 2 -6.18 -28.47 20.45
CA LYS A 2 -6.37 -27.06 20.79
C LYS A 2 -5.23 -26.24 20.16
N GLN A 3 -5.55 -25.39 19.17
CA GLN A 3 -4.59 -24.50 18.54
C GLN A 3 -4.40 -23.27 19.44
N TYR A 4 -3.22 -23.13 20.03
CA TYR A 4 -2.79 -21.92 20.73
C TYR A 4 -2.42 -20.86 19.67
N ILE A 5 -3.44 -20.20 19.12
CA ILE A 5 -3.32 -19.23 18.01
C ILE A 5 -2.63 -17.90 18.42
N ASN A 6 -2.15 -17.76 19.66
CA ASN A 6 -1.58 -16.51 20.18
C ASN A 6 -0.12 -16.60 20.69
N GLU A 7 0.58 -17.72 20.51
CA GLU A 7 2.04 -17.72 20.68
C GLU A 7 2.69 -17.27 19.37
N GLY A 8 2.84 -15.95 19.23
CA GLY A 8 3.39 -15.32 18.03
C GLY A 8 4.73 -15.91 17.61
N ILE A 9 5.03 -15.83 16.31
CA ILE A 9 6.27 -16.37 15.74
C ILE A 9 7.47 -15.66 16.44
N ILE A 10 8.29 -16.43 17.16
CA ILE A 10 9.45 -15.93 17.91
C ILE A 10 10.72 -16.30 17.16
N TRP A 11 11.51 -15.28 16.80
CA TRP A 11 12.88 -15.49 16.36
C TRP A 11 13.78 -15.75 17.58
N ARG A 12 14.63 -16.77 17.48
CA ARG A 12 15.66 -17.09 18.47
C ARG A 12 17.03 -16.92 17.84
N CYS A 13 17.95 -16.30 18.55
CA CYS A 13 19.33 -16.23 18.11
C CYS A 13 19.93 -17.64 18.01
N ASN A 14 20.64 -17.94 16.92
CA ASN A 14 21.27 -19.24 16.67
C ASN A 14 22.63 -19.41 17.37
N VAL A 15 23.18 -18.37 17.99
CA VAL A 15 24.45 -18.41 18.71
C VAL A 15 24.28 -19.22 19.99
N LYS A 16 25.12 -20.25 20.20
CA LYS A 16 24.99 -21.25 21.29
C LYS A 16 24.80 -20.65 22.70
N ASN A 17 25.46 -19.53 23.00
CA ASN A 17 25.38 -18.87 24.31
C ASN A 17 24.37 -17.71 24.36
N CYS A 18 23.75 -17.35 23.23
CA CYS A 18 22.80 -16.26 23.15
C CYS A 18 21.38 -16.81 23.35
N ARG A 19 20.76 -16.51 24.48
CA ARG A 19 19.37 -16.90 24.78
C ARG A 19 18.33 -15.86 24.36
N LYS A 20 18.73 -14.89 23.52
CA LYS A 20 17.85 -13.81 23.08
C LYS A 20 16.71 -14.38 22.22
N LYS A 21 15.48 -14.02 22.60
CA LYS A 21 14.24 -14.28 21.87
C LYS A 21 13.60 -12.94 21.56
N LYS A 22 13.12 -12.75 20.33
CA LYS A 22 12.34 -11.58 19.92
C LYS A 22 11.10 -12.06 19.16
N GLY A 23 9.94 -11.50 19.48
CA GLY A 23 8.77 -11.69 18.63
C GLY A 23 8.99 -11.01 17.28
N LEU A 24 8.57 -11.64 16.19
CA LEU A 24 8.75 -11.11 14.84
C LEU A 24 8.04 -9.78 14.59
N CYS A 25 6.98 -9.47 15.34
CA CYS A 25 6.24 -8.20 15.26
C CYS A 25 6.64 -7.18 16.33
N VAL A 26 7.71 -7.43 17.11
CA VAL A 26 8.12 -6.53 18.21
C VAL A 26 9.08 -5.46 17.68
N GLY A 27 8.71 -4.19 17.81
CA GLY A 27 9.56 -3.05 17.45
C GLY A 27 9.64 -2.76 15.96
N ASN A 28 8.68 -3.23 15.18
CA ASN A 28 8.55 -2.91 13.76
C ASN A 28 7.08 -2.60 13.41
N TRP A 29 6.87 -2.24 12.15
CA TRP A 29 5.57 -1.87 11.57
C TRP A 29 4.51 -2.99 11.57
N PHE A 30 4.88 -4.24 11.84
CA PHE A 30 3.90 -5.33 12.04
C PHE A 30 3.27 -5.32 13.44
N ARG A 31 3.75 -4.46 14.35
CA ARG A 31 3.20 -4.36 15.71
C ARG A 31 1.77 -3.82 15.66
N GLY A 32 0.81 -4.62 16.14
CA GLY A 32 -0.61 -4.24 16.14
C GLY A 32 -1.31 -4.41 14.80
N SER A 33 -0.64 -5.03 13.82
CA SER A 33 -1.25 -5.35 12.53
C SER A 33 -2.35 -6.39 12.68
N ARG A 34 -3.44 -6.22 11.92
CA ARG A 34 -4.56 -7.17 11.85
C ARG A 34 -4.28 -8.34 10.91
N ILE A 35 -3.22 -8.26 10.10
CA ILE A 35 -2.78 -9.33 9.20
C ILE A 35 -1.69 -10.18 9.84
N LEU A 36 -1.77 -11.50 9.63
CA LEU A 36 -0.73 -12.43 10.05
C LEU A 36 0.59 -12.10 9.33
N PHE A 37 1.71 -12.25 10.04
CA PHE A 37 3.04 -11.99 9.48
C PHE A 37 3.33 -12.79 8.21
N THR A 38 2.91 -14.06 8.17
CA THR A 38 3.03 -14.94 6.99
C THR A 38 2.21 -14.44 5.81
N THR A 39 0.99 -13.95 6.05
CA THR A 39 0.14 -13.34 5.03
C THR A 39 0.79 -12.07 4.48
N ALA A 40 1.35 -11.23 5.36
CA ALA A 40 2.04 -10.01 4.94
C ALA A 40 3.29 -10.30 4.09
N LEU A 41 4.09 -11.32 4.44
CA LEU A 41 5.24 -11.76 3.64
C LEU A 41 4.82 -12.20 2.24
N ARG A 42 3.78 -13.04 2.15
CA ARG A 42 3.23 -13.48 0.85
C ARG A 42 2.71 -12.31 0.05
N PHE A 43 1.99 -11.39 0.70
CA PHE A 43 1.51 -10.17 0.06
C PHE A 43 2.66 -9.35 -0.53
N MET A 44 3.73 -9.08 0.23
CA MET A 44 4.88 -8.30 -0.26
C MET A 44 5.55 -8.96 -1.47
N TYR A 45 5.72 -10.29 -1.44
CA TYR A 45 6.24 -11.03 -2.58
C TYR A 45 5.33 -10.90 -3.81
N SER A 46 4.02 -11.13 -3.63
CA SER A 46 3.04 -11.01 -4.72
C SER A 46 2.88 -9.58 -5.23
N TRP A 47 3.11 -8.58 -4.39
CA TRP A 47 3.09 -7.17 -4.77
C TRP A 47 4.23 -6.84 -5.72
N ALA A 48 5.43 -7.36 -5.45
CA ALA A 48 6.60 -7.20 -6.32
C ALA A 48 6.41 -7.87 -7.70
N GLU A 49 5.58 -8.91 -7.76
CA GLU A 49 5.19 -9.61 -9.01
C GLU A 49 3.93 -9.01 -9.66
N GLU A 50 3.41 -7.87 -9.17
CA GLU A 50 2.22 -7.17 -9.70
C GLU A 50 0.91 -8.00 -9.66
N LEU A 51 0.80 -8.96 -8.74
CA LEU A 51 -0.35 -9.88 -8.64
C LEU A 51 -1.46 -9.42 -7.68
N THR A 52 -1.27 -8.32 -6.94
CA THR A 52 -2.10 -7.93 -5.78
C THR A 52 -3.44 -7.26 -6.11
N SER A 53 -4.15 -7.76 -7.12
CA SER A 53 -5.54 -7.39 -7.35
C SER A 53 -6.44 -7.85 -6.19
N ILE A 54 -7.53 -7.12 -5.91
CA ILE A 54 -8.47 -7.46 -4.83
C ILE A 54 -8.94 -8.91 -4.92
N LYS A 55 -9.37 -9.34 -6.12
CA LYS A 55 -9.85 -10.72 -6.35
C LYS A 55 -8.77 -11.77 -6.11
N TRP A 56 -7.52 -11.46 -6.48
CA TRP A 56 -6.41 -12.39 -6.28
C TRP A 56 -6.05 -12.49 -4.80
N CYS A 57 -5.96 -11.37 -4.08
CA CYS A 57 -5.64 -11.35 -2.66
C CYS A 57 -6.74 -11.98 -1.80
N ASP A 58 -8.01 -11.77 -2.14
CA ASP A 58 -9.14 -12.46 -1.49
C ASP A 58 -8.99 -13.98 -1.65
N LYS A 59 -8.78 -14.46 -2.87
CA LYS A 59 -8.66 -15.90 -3.17
C LYS A 59 -7.40 -16.57 -2.61
N GLN A 60 -6.24 -15.88 -2.65
CA GLN A 60 -4.94 -16.49 -2.32
C GLN A 60 -4.46 -16.21 -0.90
N LEU A 61 -4.87 -15.08 -0.33
CA LEU A 61 -4.36 -14.57 0.93
C LEU A 61 -5.46 -14.34 1.99
N ASP A 62 -6.73 -14.58 1.64
CA ASP A 62 -7.88 -14.36 2.52
C ASP A 62 -7.92 -12.92 3.05
N MET A 63 -7.61 -11.96 2.17
CA MET A 63 -7.55 -10.54 2.52
C MET A 63 -8.80 -9.82 2.06
N GLY A 64 -9.50 -9.17 3.00
CA GLY A 64 -10.64 -8.32 2.69
C GLY A 64 -10.24 -7.10 1.85
N GLN A 65 -11.17 -6.61 1.03
CA GLN A 65 -10.95 -5.53 0.06
C GLN A 65 -10.24 -4.29 0.63
N ASN A 66 -10.71 -3.76 1.76
CA ASN A 66 -10.11 -2.58 2.38
C ASN A 66 -8.65 -2.84 2.79
N THR A 67 -8.38 -4.01 3.38
CA THR A 67 -7.03 -4.41 3.77
C THR A 67 -6.10 -4.54 2.56
N VAL A 68 -6.60 -5.02 1.42
CA VAL A 68 -5.82 -5.09 0.18
C VAL A 68 -5.49 -3.69 -0.35
N LEU A 69 -6.45 -2.77 -0.35
CA LEU A 69 -6.24 -1.40 -0.78
C LEU A 69 -5.23 -0.68 0.13
N ASP A 70 -5.40 -0.78 1.45
CA ASP A 70 -4.50 -0.21 2.43
C ASP A 70 -3.09 -0.77 2.29
N SER A 71 -2.94 -2.08 2.11
CA SER A 71 -1.64 -2.73 1.95
C SER A 71 -0.95 -2.31 0.65
N ASN A 72 -1.70 -2.19 -0.46
CA ASN A 72 -1.18 -1.70 -1.73
C ASN A 72 -0.71 -0.24 -1.62
N ASN A 73 -1.47 0.62 -0.95
CA ASN A 73 -1.08 2.01 -0.71
C ASN A 73 0.17 2.10 0.17
N TYR A 74 0.24 1.28 1.22
CA TYR A 74 1.39 1.23 2.11
C TYR A 74 2.68 0.82 1.37
N MET A 75 2.62 -0.17 0.48
CA MET A 75 3.76 -0.56 -0.34
C MET A 75 4.24 0.58 -1.25
N ARG A 76 3.30 1.31 -1.89
CA ARG A 76 3.63 2.49 -2.69
C ARG A 76 4.28 3.57 -1.84
N GLU A 77 3.75 3.85 -0.66
CA GLU A 77 4.30 4.84 0.27
C GLU A 77 5.74 4.50 0.66
N ILE A 78 6.03 3.24 1.02
CA ILE A 78 7.40 2.81 1.31
C ILE A 78 8.33 3.06 0.11
N CYS A 79 7.91 2.67 -1.09
CA CYS A 79 8.70 2.89 -2.31
C CYS A 79 8.94 4.38 -2.57
N THR A 80 7.93 5.22 -2.39
CA THR A 80 8.02 6.68 -2.53
C THR A 80 8.98 7.27 -1.50
N LEU A 81 8.86 6.90 -0.22
CA LEU A 81 9.76 7.36 0.84
C LEU A 81 11.21 6.97 0.56
N HIS A 82 11.44 5.71 0.15
CA HIS A 82 12.77 5.24 -0.21
C HIS A 82 13.35 6.01 -1.41
N LEU A 83 12.53 6.24 -2.44
CA LEU A 83 12.93 7.00 -3.62
C LEU A 83 13.25 8.46 -3.28
N MET A 84 12.41 9.11 -2.48
CA MET A 84 12.62 10.49 -2.02
C MET A 84 13.91 10.64 -1.23
N GLN A 85 14.20 9.69 -0.33
CA GLN A 85 15.45 9.66 0.43
C GLN A 85 16.66 9.47 -0.50
N ARG A 86 16.59 8.51 -1.43
CA ARG A 86 17.69 8.21 -2.35
C ARG A 86 17.99 9.34 -3.32
N LEU A 87 16.96 10.06 -3.74
CA LEU A 87 17.09 11.14 -4.71
C LEU A 87 17.20 12.53 -4.07
N ASN A 88 17.30 12.62 -2.72
CA ASN A 88 17.28 13.88 -1.97
C ASN A 88 16.10 14.79 -2.38
N GLY A 89 14.92 14.22 -2.60
CA GLY A 89 13.72 14.94 -3.05
C GLY A 89 13.73 15.38 -4.51
N ARG A 90 14.77 15.10 -5.30
CA ARG A 90 14.78 15.36 -6.75
C ARG A 90 14.18 14.18 -7.50
N ILE A 91 12.95 14.33 -7.97
CA ILE A 91 12.31 13.31 -8.82
C ILE A 91 13.12 13.07 -10.10
N CYS A 92 13.95 14.03 -10.51
CA CYS A 92 14.74 13.98 -11.72
C CYS A 92 16.22 13.64 -11.48
N SER A 93 16.75 12.73 -12.29
CA SER A 93 18.20 12.52 -12.42
C SER A 93 18.86 13.79 -13.00
N PRO A 94 20.16 14.05 -12.71
CA PRO A 94 20.90 15.10 -13.40
C PRO A 94 20.77 14.90 -14.92
N ASN A 95 20.37 15.95 -15.64
CA ASN A 95 20.19 16.00 -17.11
C ASN A 95 18.94 15.30 -17.68
N LYS A 96 17.91 15.04 -16.87
CA LYS A 96 16.57 14.73 -17.41
C LYS A 96 15.64 15.92 -17.15
N ILE A 97 14.71 16.17 -18.07
CA ILE A 97 13.59 17.08 -17.89
C ILE A 97 12.37 16.19 -17.69
N VAL A 98 11.64 16.39 -16.58
CA VAL A 98 10.35 15.75 -16.36
C VAL A 98 9.28 16.77 -16.69
N GLU A 99 8.47 16.45 -17.69
CA GLU A 99 7.25 17.19 -17.99
C GLU A 99 6.14 16.70 -17.05
N ILE A 100 5.43 17.65 -16.45
CA ILE A 100 4.26 17.37 -15.63
C ILE A 100 3.05 17.60 -16.54
N ASP A 101 2.30 16.55 -16.84
CA ASP A 101 1.04 16.68 -17.56
C ASP A 101 -0.03 17.24 -16.61
N GLU A 102 -0.25 18.56 -16.69
CA GLU A 102 -1.21 19.27 -15.86
C GLU A 102 -2.67 18.85 -16.12
N SER A 103 -2.97 18.23 -17.26
CA SER A 103 -4.33 17.78 -17.60
C SER A 103 -4.85 16.70 -16.65
N LEU A 104 -3.95 15.95 -16.00
CA LEU A 104 -4.25 14.91 -15.02
C LEU A 104 -4.56 15.46 -13.61
N PHE A 105 -4.30 16.74 -13.35
CA PHE A 105 -4.57 17.39 -12.06
C PHE A 105 -5.88 18.20 -12.04
N ILE A 106 -6.56 18.35 -13.18
CA ILE A 106 -7.81 19.10 -13.30
C ILE A 106 -9.00 18.14 -13.17
N GLN A 107 -9.35 17.76 -11.94
CA GLN A 107 -10.68 17.24 -11.61
C GLN A 107 -11.18 17.84 -10.30
N LEU A 108 -11.86 19.00 -10.39
CA LEU A 108 -13.19 19.31 -9.79
C LEU A 108 -13.52 20.82 -9.80
N ARG A 109 -14.49 21.22 -10.65
CA ARG A 109 -15.58 22.15 -10.29
C ARG A 109 -16.68 22.17 -11.38
N THR A 110 -17.53 21.14 -11.38
CA THR A 110 -18.85 21.23 -12.03
C THR A 110 -19.92 20.72 -11.07
N THR A 111 -20.61 21.65 -10.40
CA THR A 111 -22.02 21.54 -9.96
C THR A 111 -22.48 22.82 -9.26
N SER A 112 -23.13 23.71 -10.04
CA SER A 112 -24.17 24.71 -9.72
C SER A 112 -23.94 25.91 -10.63
N THR A 113 -24.55 26.00 -11.82
CA THR A 113 -25.93 26.46 -11.96
C THR A 113 -26.60 25.82 -13.19
N ARG A 114 -27.73 25.14 -12.97
CA ARG A 114 -28.75 24.89 -14.00
C ARG A 114 -30.02 25.59 -13.57
N SER A 115 -30.37 26.66 -14.27
CA SER A 115 -31.74 27.15 -14.45
C SER A 115 -31.76 27.95 -15.75
N ARG A 116 -32.26 27.34 -16.85
CA ARG A 116 -33.58 27.62 -17.47
C ARG A 116 -33.60 29.03 -18.07
N SER A 117 -33.66 29.20 -19.39
CA SER A 117 -34.87 28.95 -20.20
C SER A 117 -34.57 28.73 -21.68
N ASN A 118 -35.22 27.70 -22.25
CA ASN A 118 -35.55 27.64 -23.67
C ASN A 118 -36.67 28.64 -23.96
N THR A 119 -36.57 29.36 -25.07
CA THR A 119 -37.73 29.68 -25.90
C THR A 119 -37.29 29.79 -27.35
N GLU A 120 -37.86 28.91 -28.18
CA GLU A 120 -37.96 29.04 -29.64
C GLU A 120 -38.62 30.38 -30.00
N GLU A 121 -38.16 31.07 -31.05
CA GLU A 121 -39.07 31.71 -32.00
C GLU A 121 -38.48 31.67 -33.43
N ARG A 122 -39.37 31.33 -34.36
CA ARG A 122 -39.22 31.31 -35.81
C ARG A 122 -39.24 32.73 -36.38
N GLY A 123 -38.52 32.95 -37.47
CA GLY A 123 -38.59 34.13 -38.33
C GLY A 123 -37.60 34.04 -39.46
#